data_AF-A0A433Q0I0-F1
#
_entry.id   AF-A0A433Q0I0-F1
#
_cell.length_a   1.000
_cell.length_b   1.000
_cell.length_c   1.000
_cell.angle_alpha   90.00
_cell.angle_beta   90.00
_cell.angle_gamma   90.00
#
_symmetry.space_group_name_H-M   'P 1'
#
loop_
_entity.id
_entity.type
_entity.pdbx_description
1 polymer ?
#
loop_
_entity_poly.entity_id
_entity_poly.type
_entity_poly.pdbx_seq_one_letter_code
_entity_poly.pdbx_strand_id
1 'polypeptide(L)'
;MPLTLLNSPPNLEGESIHHRQDNVQMVITPPLNGVSDLGKGDLFVAENQLYFYTRNTATGLAIPYPSIIIHAISRQNGQPCVYCQLDSGEVLAEQRRVAEDDDDEDKEVTELKLVPDDPDASILEFFYFDVSPKHQT
;
A
#
# COMPACT_ATOMS: atom_id res chain seq x y z
N MET A 1 -4.02 -13.29 2.69
CA MET A 1 -4.53 -13.02 1.32
C MET A 1 -3.43 -12.22 0.65
N PRO A 2 -2.93 -12.68 -0.50
CA PRO A 2 -1.84 -12.00 -1.17
C PRO A 2 -2.30 -10.65 -1.72
N LEU A 3 -1.35 -9.73 -1.87
CA LEU A 3 -1.52 -8.50 -2.62
C LEU A 3 -1.92 -8.83 -4.07
N THR A 4 -2.78 -8.00 -4.66
CA THR A 4 -3.33 -8.26 -6.01
C THR A 4 -3.05 -7.09 -6.94
N LEU A 5 -2.49 -7.38 -8.13
CA LEU A 5 -2.34 -6.41 -9.21
C LEU A 5 -3.68 -6.16 -9.90
N LEU A 6 -4.04 -4.89 -10.05
CA LEU A 6 -5.26 -4.45 -10.72
C LEU A 6 -4.89 -3.97 -12.12
N ASN A 7 -5.60 -4.47 -13.14
CA ASN A 7 -5.49 -4.03 -14.55
C ASN A 7 -6.74 -3.28 -15.03
N SER A 8 -7.62 -2.95 -14.09
CA SER A 8 -8.86 -2.19 -14.27
C SER A 8 -9.19 -1.47 -12.97
N PRO A 9 -10.05 -0.44 -12.99
CA PRO A 9 -10.49 0.20 -11.76
C PRO A 9 -11.06 -0.85 -10.79
N PRO A 10 -10.80 -0.72 -9.47
CA PRO A 10 -11.32 -1.67 -8.50
C PRO A 10 -12.86 -1.66 -8.54
N ASN A 11 -13.47 -2.84 -8.49
CA ASN A 11 -14.90 -2.93 -8.27
C ASN A 11 -15.17 -2.68 -6.78
N LEU A 12 -15.77 -1.54 -6.47
CA LEU A 12 -16.08 -1.13 -5.10
C LEU A 12 -17.55 -1.41 -4.73
N GLU A 13 -18.32 -2.08 -5.61
CA GLU A 13 -19.71 -2.44 -5.30
C GLU A 13 -19.77 -3.43 -4.13
N GLY A 14 -20.42 -3.03 -3.04
CA GLY A 14 -20.53 -3.83 -1.83
C GLY A 14 -19.34 -3.70 -0.87
N GLU A 15 -18.30 -2.92 -1.22
CA GLU A 15 -17.20 -2.61 -0.31
C GLU A 15 -17.57 -1.48 0.65
N SER A 16 -17.27 -1.67 1.93
CA SER A 16 -17.35 -0.62 2.95
C SER A 16 -16.17 0.34 2.80
N ILE A 17 -16.35 1.43 2.04
CA ILE A 17 -15.30 2.46 1.87
C ILE A 17 -15.36 3.46 3.02
N HIS A 18 -14.31 3.49 3.84
CA HIS A 18 -14.19 4.41 4.96
C HIS A 18 -13.55 5.74 4.56
N HIS A 19 -12.62 5.71 3.61
CA HIS A 19 -11.94 6.91 3.14
C HIS A 19 -11.57 6.82 1.66
N ARG A 20 -11.51 7.97 1.00
CA ARG A 20 -10.96 8.13 -0.34
C ARG A 20 -10.06 9.36 -0.36
N GLN A 21 -8.86 9.19 -0.92
CA GLN A 21 -7.92 10.27 -1.14
C GLN A 21 -7.51 10.27 -2.61
N ASP A 22 -7.79 11.37 -3.31
CA ASP A 22 -7.35 11.58 -4.68
C ASP A 22 -5.91 12.13 -4.70
N ASN A 23 -5.23 11.99 -5.85
CA ASN A 23 -3.90 12.54 -6.11
C ASN A 23 -2.83 12.08 -5.09
N VAL A 24 -2.78 10.77 -4.84
CA VAL A 24 -1.75 10.13 -4.02
C VAL A 24 -0.69 9.55 -4.93
N GLN A 25 0.59 9.81 -4.65
CA GLN A 25 1.68 9.08 -5.26
C GLN A 25 2.03 7.85 -4.42
N MET A 26 2.09 6.68 -5.06
CA MET A 26 2.54 5.45 -4.41
C MET A 26 3.96 5.12 -4.86
N VAL A 27 4.88 5.01 -3.90
CA VAL A 27 6.27 4.58 -4.13
C VAL A 27 6.48 3.23 -3.47
N ILE A 28 7.04 2.29 -4.21
CA ILE A 28 7.29 0.91 -3.75
C ILE A 28 8.80 0.66 -3.76
N THR A 29 9.35 0.12 -2.68
CA THR A 29 10.79 -0.14 -2.56
C THR A 29 11.04 -1.44 -1.80
N PRO A 30 11.75 -2.43 -2.39
CA PRO A 30 12.20 -2.49 -3.79
C PRO A 30 11.01 -2.55 -4.77
N PRO A 31 11.20 -2.24 -6.07
CA PRO A 31 10.15 -2.39 -7.07
C PRO A 31 9.63 -3.83 -7.13
N LEU A 32 8.31 -4.01 -7.20
CA LEU A 32 7.69 -5.32 -7.34
C LEU A 32 7.68 -5.77 -8.81
N ASN A 33 7.98 -7.05 -9.06
CA ASN A 33 7.87 -7.62 -10.39
C ASN A 33 6.44 -7.48 -10.93
N GLY A 34 6.31 -7.01 -12.17
CA GLY A 34 5.01 -6.76 -12.81
C GLY A 34 4.32 -5.46 -12.39
N VAL A 35 4.89 -4.72 -11.43
CA VAL A 35 4.41 -3.39 -11.03
C VAL A 35 5.37 -2.35 -11.61
N SER A 36 4.96 -1.67 -12.68
CA SER A 36 5.67 -0.49 -13.17
C SER A 36 5.46 0.69 -12.21
N ASP A 37 6.21 1.78 -12.40
CA ASP A 37 5.92 3.03 -11.69
C ASP A 37 4.43 3.40 -11.88
N LEU A 38 3.70 3.39 -10.77
CA LEU A 38 2.27 3.66 -10.74
C LEU A 38 1.97 5.16 -10.69
N GLY A 39 2.98 6.00 -10.46
CA GLY A 39 2.83 7.45 -10.38
C GLY A 39 1.74 7.88 -9.40
N LYS A 40 0.89 8.82 -9.83
CA LYS A 40 -0.24 9.34 -9.06
C LYS A 40 -1.55 8.64 -9.40
N GLY A 41 -2.36 8.38 -8.37
CA GLY A 41 -3.65 7.72 -8.49
C GLY A 41 -4.60 8.06 -7.35
N ASP A 42 -5.73 7.36 -7.35
CA ASP A 42 -6.77 7.45 -6.33
C ASP A 42 -6.54 6.31 -5.32
N LEU A 43 -6.56 6.64 -4.03
CA LEU A 43 -6.46 5.70 -2.91
C LEU A 43 -7.83 5.55 -2.25
N PHE A 44 -8.25 4.31 -2.03
CA PHE A 44 -9.45 3.95 -1.29
C PHE A 44 -9.07 3.10 -0.10
N VAL A 45 -9.58 3.49 1.07
CA VAL A 45 -9.40 2.77 2.33
C VAL A 45 -10.71 2.06 2.61
N ALA A 46 -10.76 0.78 2.28
CA ALA A 46 -11.92 -0.07 2.55
C ALA A 46 -11.77 -0.79 3.89
N GLU A 47 -12.82 -1.47 4.33
CA GLU A 47 -12.84 -2.22 5.60
C GLU A 47 -11.79 -3.35 5.65
N ASN A 48 -11.54 -4.02 4.52
CA ASN A 48 -10.67 -5.20 4.49
C ASN A 48 -9.31 -4.97 3.83
N GLN A 49 -9.19 -3.94 3.00
CA GLN A 49 -7.99 -3.69 2.20
C GLN A 49 -7.90 -2.25 1.70
N LEU A 50 -6.69 -1.86 1.29
CA LEU A 50 -6.46 -0.64 0.53
C LEU A 50 -6.57 -0.94 -0.96
N TYR A 51 -7.15 -0.02 -1.71
CA TYR A 51 -7.05 -0.01 -3.16
C TYR A 51 -6.32 1.24 -3.60
N PHE A 52 -5.28 1.07 -4.39
CA PHE A 52 -4.65 2.15 -5.15
C PHE A 52 -4.89 1.90 -6.63
N TYR A 53 -5.32 2.91 -7.38
CA TYR A 53 -5.47 2.78 -8.82
C TYR A 53 -5.13 4.08 -9.54
N THR A 54 -4.38 3.99 -10.64
CA THR A 54 -4.14 5.11 -11.53
C THR A 54 -4.77 4.86 -12.91
N ARG A 55 -5.43 5.90 -13.43
CA ARG A 55 -5.95 5.87 -14.80
C ARG A 55 -4.85 6.06 -15.85
N ASN A 56 -3.68 6.59 -15.47
CA ASN A 56 -2.61 6.93 -16.41
C ASN A 56 -1.97 5.68 -17.02
N THR A 57 -1.70 4.67 -16.19
CA THR A 57 -1.16 3.36 -16.63
C THR A 57 -2.23 2.28 -16.68
N ALA A 58 -3.47 2.59 -16.29
CA ALA A 58 -4.56 1.63 -16.11
C ALA A 58 -4.19 0.45 -15.19
N THR A 59 -3.38 0.73 -14.17
CA THR A 59 -2.91 -0.26 -13.21
C THR A 59 -3.09 0.22 -11.77
N GLY A 60 -3.09 -0.73 -10.84
CA GLY A 60 -3.26 -0.46 -9.42
C GLY A 60 -2.94 -1.65 -8.55
N LEU A 61 -3.08 -1.50 -7.24
CA LEU A 61 -2.87 -2.57 -6.26
C LEU A 61 -4.06 -2.65 -5.29
N ALA A 62 -4.40 -3.88 -4.93
CA ALA A 62 -5.25 -4.21 -3.80
C ALA A 62 -4.38 -4.82 -2.70
N ILE A 63 -4.32 -4.16 -1.54
CA ILE A 63 -3.38 -4.46 -0.45
C ILE A 63 -4.20 -4.82 0.80
N PRO A 64 -4.34 -6.12 1.14
CA PRO A 64 -5.03 -6.56 2.34
C PRO A 64 -4.34 -6.05 3.61
N TYR A 65 -5.07 -5.57 4.62
CA TYR A 65 -4.43 -5.12 5.87
C TYR A 65 -3.54 -6.16 6.54
N PRO A 66 -3.86 -7.47 6.55
CA PRO A 66 -2.98 -8.47 7.13
C PRO A 66 -1.60 -8.57 6.45
N SER A 67 -1.43 -8.06 5.23
CA SER A 67 -0.10 -7.99 4.60
C SER A 67 0.69 -6.75 5.01
N ILE A 68 0.10 -5.77 5.69
CA ILE A 68 0.77 -4.59 6.23
C ILE A 68 1.21 -4.91 7.66
N ILE A 69 2.51 -5.04 7.89
CA ILE A 69 3.08 -5.40 9.20
C ILE A 69 3.49 -4.18 10.02
N ILE A 70 3.79 -3.06 9.37
CA ILE A 70 4.07 -1.77 10.00
C ILE A 70 3.40 -0.70 9.17
N HIS A 71 2.80 0.28 9.83
CA HIS A 71 2.44 1.55 9.19
C HIS A 71 2.72 2.71 10.13
N ALA A 72 3.06 3.86 9.55
CA ALA A 72 3.33 5.09 10.29
C ALA A 72 3.09 6.32 9.42
N ILE A 73 2.82 7.46 10.07
CA ILE A 73 3.00 8.74 9.40
C ILE A 73 4.50 9.05 9.39
N SER A 74 5.07 9.20 8.20
CA SER A 74 6.44 9.64 8.00
C SER A 74 6.47 11.06 7.44
N ARG A 75 7.54 11.79 7.71
CA ARG A 75 7.78 13.14 7.19
C ARG A 75 9.15 13.19 6.55
N GLN A 76 9.24 12.72 5.31
CA GLN A 76 10.50 12.74 4.57
C GLN A 76 10.61 14.07 3.81
N ASN A 77 11.71 14.80 4.02
CA ASN A 77 11.98 16.10 3.38
C ASN A 77 10.87 17.16 3.57
N GLY A 78 10.13 17.10 4.68
CA GLY A 78 9.06 18.06 4.99
C GLY A 78 7.69 17.73 4.37
N GLN A 79 7.59 16.74 3.48
CA GLN A 79 6.32 16.23 2.96
C GLN A 79 5.84 15.07 3.84
N PRO A 80 4.65 15.15 4.45
CA PRO A 80 4.08 14.03 5.18
C PRO A 80 3.56 12.95 4.22
N CYS A 81 3.72 11.69 4.60
CA CYS A 81 3.24 10.54 3.86
C CYS A 81 2.86 9.40 4.83
N VAL A 82 2.07 8.46 4.33
CA VAL A 82 1.87 7.18 5.02
C VAL A 82 2.96 6.23 4.55
N TYR A 83 3.76 5.73 5.49
CA TYR A 83 4.69 4.63 5.28
C TYR A 83 4.03 3.33 5.69
N CYS A 84 4.16 2.29 4.87
CA CYS A 84 3.78 0.92 5.19
C CYS A 84 4.93 -0.03 4.88
N GLN A 85 5.15 -1.02 5.73
CA GLN A 85 6.01 -2.17 5.45
C GLN A 85 5.12 -3.40 5.29
N LEU A 86 5.34 -4.17 4.24
CA LEU A 86 4.58 -5.38 3.94
C LEU A 86 5.29 -6.64 4.43
N ASP A 87 4.52 -7.68 4.75
CA ASP A 87 5.04 -9.02 5.01
C ASP A 87 5.57 -9.63 3.69
N SER A 88 6.89 -9.80 3.62
CA SER A 88 7.59 -10.45 2.52
C SER A 88 7.04 -11.86 2.24
N GLY A 89 6.44 -12.55 3.20
CA GLY A 89 5.84 -13.88 3.01
C GLY A 89 4.65 -13.92 2.04
N GLU A 90 3.78 -12.92 2.09
CA GLU A 90 2.55 -12.83 1.27
C GLU A 90 2.78 -12.08 -0.04
N VAL A 91 3.73 -11.14 -0.07
CA VAL A 91 4.11 -10.38 -1.27
C VAL A 91 4.96 -11.22 -2.23
N LEU A 92 5.88 -12.03 -1.71
CA LEU A 92 6.75 -12.88 -2.53
C LEU A 92 6.15 -14.25 -2.89
N ALA A 93 4.94 -14.63 -2.45
CA ALA A 93 4.39 -15.94 -2.81
C ALA A 93 4.27 -16.14 -4.34
N GLU A 94 4.03 -15.06 -5.11
CA GLU A 94 4.08 -15.09 -6.58
C GLU A 94 5.50 -14.90 -7.17
N GLN A 95 6.43 -14.32 -6.41
CA GLN A 95 7.82 -14.06 -6.83
C GLN A 95 8.81 -15.20 -6.44
N ARG A 96 8.44 -16.07 -5.50
CA ARG A 96 9.27 -17.17 -4.95
C ARG A 96 9.63 -18.27 -5.94
N ARG A 97 9.05 -18.31 -7.14
CA ARG A 97 9.37 -19.36 -8.13
C ARG A 97 10.79 -19.26 -8.71
N VAL A 98 11.60 -18.27 -8.32
CA VAL A 98 12.94 -18.02 -8.87
C VAL A 98 14.05 -17.93 -7.80
N ALA A 99 13.73 -17.91 -6.51
CA ALA A 99 14.72 -17.72 -5.44
C ALA A 99 14.79 -18.93 -4.50
N GLU A 100 15.34 -20.03 -5.00
CA GLU A 100 15.79 -21.17 -4.19
C GLU A 100 17.33 -21.20 -4.18
N ASP A 101 17.96 -20.26 -3.47
CA ASP A 101 19.29 -20.37 -2.84
C ASP A 101 19.70 -18.98 -2.33
N ASP A 102 19.48 -18.69 -1.06
CA ASP A 102 20.51 -18.02 -0.25
C ASP A 102 20.19 -18.15 1.25
N ASP A 103 21.17 -18.66 1.99
CA ASP A 103 21.21 -18.74 3.44
C ASP A 103 21.46 -17.32 4.03
N ASP A 104 20.67 -16.98 5.05
CA ASP A 104 20.90 -15.98 6.09
C ASP A 104 20.81 -14.44 5.83
N GLU A 105 20.01 -13.84 6.73
CA GLU A 105 20.14 -12.54 7.42
C GLU A 105 19.54 -11.22 6.92
N ASP A 106 19.12 -11.04 5.67
CA ASP A 106 18.37 -9.82 5.28
C ASP A 106 17.17 -10.16 4.40
N LYS A 107 16.04 -10.53 5.01
CA LYS A 107 14.77 -10.61 4.28
C LYS A 107 14.44 -9.22 3.77
N GLU A 108 14.64 -8.98 2.47
CA GLU A 108 14.27 -7.73 1.82
C GLU A 108 12.77 -7.47 2.07
N VAL A 109 12.49 -6.39 2.79
CA VAL A 109 11.13 -5.98 3.14
C VAL A 109 10.58 -5.07 2.05
N THR A 110 9.32 -5.29 1.65
CA THR A 110 8.67 -4.39 0.71
C THR A 110 8.07 -3.21 1.46
N GLU A 111 8.53 -2.01 1.14
CA GLU A 111 8.04 -0.75 1.66
C GLU A 111 7.10 -0.08 0.65
N LEU A 112 6.02 0.50 1.15
CA LEU A 112 5.11 1.37 0.41
C LEU A 112 5.10 2.75 1.05
N LYS A 113 5.14 3.80 0.24
CA LYS A 113 4.91 5.18 0.66
C LYS A 113 3.75 5.77 -0.12
N LEU A 114 2.73 6.23 0.59
CA LEU A 114 1.56 6.93 0.05
C LEU A 114 1.73 8.41 0.34
N VAL A 115 2.14 9.17 -0.69
CA VAL A 115 2.45 10.60 -0.59
C VAL A 115 1.28 11.39 -1.18
N PRO A 116 0.40 11.98 -0.37
CA PRO A 116 -0.63 12.87 -0.87
C PRO A 116 -0.02 14.19 -1.36
N ASP A 117 -0.64 14.80 -2.37
CA ASP A 117 -0.27 16.14 -2.85
C ASP A 117 -0.52 17.22 -1.78
N ASP A 118 -1.58 17.06 -0.99
CA ASP A 118 -1.91 17.93 0.11
C ASP A 118 -1.19 17.47 1.39
N PRO A 119 -0.31 18.29 1.99
CA PRO A 119 0.36 17.93 3.24
C PRO A 119 -0.59 17.83 4.44
N ASP A 120 -1.77 18.42 4.38
CA ASP A 120 -2.82 18.32 5.40
C ASP A 120 -3.90 17.29 5.00
N ALA A 121 -3.58 16.39 4.07
CA ALA A 121 -4.51 15.39 3.57
C ALA A 121 -5.07 14.49 4.70
N SER A 122 -6.39 14.34 4.68
CA SER A 122 -7.16 13.56 5.66
C SER A 122 -6.75 12.09 5.75
N ILE A 123 -6.10 11.54 4.72
CA ILE A 123 -5.55 10.18 4.75
C ILE A 123 -4.53 9.99 5.88
N LEU A 124 -3.76 11.02 6.20
CA LEU A 124 -2.72 10.97 7.23
C LEU A 124 -3.37 10.74 8.61
N GLU A 125 -4.38 11.54 8.92
CA GLU A 125 -5.16 11.38 10.16
C GLU A 125 -5.91 10.04 10.19
N PHE A 126 -6.50 9.62 9.07
CA PHE A 126 -7.23 8.37 8.98
C PHE A 126 -6.35 7.16 9.33
N PHE A 127 -5.14 7.09 8.76
CA PHE A 127 -4.18 6.02 9.09
C PHE A 127 -3.73 6.05 10.56
N TYR A 128 -3.61 7.24 11.14
CA TYR A 128 -3.27 7.37 12.56
C TYR A 128 -4.38 6.86 13.48
N PHE A 129 -5.64 7.21 13.21
CA PHE A 129 -6.75 6.94 14.12
C PHE A 129 -7.48 5.61 13.89
N ASP A 130 -7.58 5.16 12.64
CA ASP A 130 -8.51 4.07 12.29
C ASP A 130 -7.79 2.79 11.80
N VAL A 131 -6.61 2.93 11.19
CA VAL A 131 -5.79 1.77 10.77
C VAL A 131 -4.84 1.31 11.87
N SER A 132 -4.41 2.20 12.76
CA SER A 132 -3.65 1.81 13.96
C SER A 132 -4.57 1.03 14.91
N PRO A 133 -4.09 -0.07 15.53
CA PRO A 133 -4.91 -0.83 16.45
C PRO A 133 -5.42 0.12 17.53
N LYS A 134 -6.74 0.31 17.55
CA LYS A 134 -7.44 0.90 18.70
C LYS A 134 -6.97 0.08 19.89
N HIS A 135 -6.13 0.66 20.74
CA HIS A 135 -5.77 0.05 22.00
C HIS A 135 -7.09 -0.12 22.76
N GLN A 136 -7.65 -1.31 22.64
CA GLN A 136 -8.88 -1.70 23.29
C GLN A 136 -8.50 -1.88 24.77
N THR A 137 -8.63 -0.81 25.53
CA THR A 137 -8.72 -0.85 27.00
C THR A 137 -10.15 -1.16 27.40
#